data_AF-A0A016UZE6-F1
#
_entry.id   AF-A0A016UZE6-F1
#
_cell.length_a   1.000
_cell.length_b   1.000
_cell.length_c   1.000
_cell.angle_alpha   90.00
_cell.angle_beta   90.00
_cell.angle_gamma   90.00
#
_symmetry.space_group_name_H-M   'P 1'
#
loop_
_entity.id
_entity.type
_entity.pdbx_description
1 polymer ?
#
loop_
_entity_poly.entity_id
_entity_poly.type
_entity_poly.pdbx_seq_one_letter_code
_entity_poly.pdbx_strand_id
1 'polypeptide(L)'
;MFKKAKRPDAKRARAEDFRRYTAAVVVLGDIGRSPRMCYHAYSLATQLNYDVKLVGYLDSIPHPLIHNNPHIKYVPLAPPPDRITKLPEMLQLPLKFLWTFIVLSWALLFRIGWDVKLILMQNPPALPTMFVCWIVARLKSAKFVIDWHNYMWSVIKDKSGIDQLTLPRLVEDGSEGKDSNKDTVVRRKPTREERDAAVVANRRKRHSSGEKKERKSLKRRYIEWVYRWEGACGRRADAGLCVTRAMREDLQRAWGVHAAVFYDRPPSCTFREFTLNDKHELLLRLGLGANGQVFDANPAEDTTRFSTRDPSTRQVQLREDRPLLVISSTSWTPDEDFQILLDAAKKYNDVAAISRSTSPATRLPIIVLVITGRGPLKEFYMEKIQRMKMEYVEVHTPWLESQDYPLMIATADLGVSLHTSTSGLDLPMKVVDMFGAGIPVLAKRFNCIGELVQDGQNGHLFDTATDLFQHLYGLATGFPTHCKKLHKLKQFVLDDGLPSWEENWATVAMPILAPNLDPHFERVMAREPADPE
;
A
#
# COMPACT_ATOMS: atom_id res chain seq x y z
N MET A 1 -74.86 23.14 -7.17
CA MET A 1 -74.83 21.88 -6.39
C MET A 1 -73.45 21.25 -6.53
N PHE A 2 -72.67 21.24 -5.45
CA PHE A 2 -71.29 20.74 -5.40
C PHE A 2 -71.21 19.23 -5.67
N LYS A 3 -70.38 18.79 -6.61
CA LYS A 3 -69.83 17.42 -6.65
C LYS A 3 -68.35 17.49 -6.28
N LYS A 4 -68.02 16.95 -5.09
CA LYS A 4 -66.66 16.79 -4.57
C LYS A 4 -65.80 15.98 -5.54
N ALA A 5 -64.78 16.60 -6.12
CA ALA A 5 -63.66 15.87 -6.70
C ALA A 5 -62.84 15.23 -5.56
N LYS A 6 -62.72 13.90 -5.57
CA LYS A 6 -61.80 13.15 -4.69
C LYS A 6 -60.39 13.65 -4.98
N ARG A 7 -59.73 14.20 -3.96
CA ARG A 7 -58.27 14.39 -3.97
C ARG A 7 -57.61 13.01 -4.16
N PRO A 8 -56.61 12.86 -5.05
CA PRO A 8 -55.85 11.63 -5.11
C PRO A 8 -55.13 11.44 -3.77
N ASP A 9 -55.16 10.20 -3.26
CA ASP A 9 -54.59 9.81 -1.98
C ASP A 9 -53.09 10.14 -1.91
N ALA A 10 -52.74 11.18 -1.16
CA ALA A 10 -51.38 11.57 -0.81
C ALA A 10 -50.61 10.52 0.04
N LYS A 11 -51.18 9.33 0.21
CA LYS A 11 -50.58 8.17 0.90
C LYS A 11 -49.96 7.11 -0.03
N ARG A 12 -50.13 7.24 -1.36
CA ARG A 12 -49.50 6.32 -2.33
C ARG A 12 -48.13 6.76 -2.85
N ALA A 13 -47.64 7.93 -2.43
CA ALA A 13 -46.36 8.51 -2.85
C ALA A 13 -45.29 8.52 -1.74
N ARG A 14 -45.43 7.70 -0.69
CA ARG A 14 -44.42 7.55 0.37
C ARG A 14 -44.05 6.08 0.54
N ALA A 15 -42.76 5.81 0.39
CA ALA A 15 -42.05 4.53 0.49
C ALA A 15 -42.24 3.57 -0.69
N GLU A 16 -41.62 3.89 -1.83
CA GLU A 16 -40.86 2.82 -2.50
C GLU A 16 -39.72 2.44 -1.54
N ASP A 17 -39.92 1.36 -0.79
CA ASP A 17 -38.83 0.68 -0.08
C ASP A 17 -37.83 0.25 -1.16
N PHE A 18 -36.82 1.07 -1.44
CA PHE A 18 -35.71 0.67 -2.30
C PHE A 18 -35.01 -0.50 -1.60
N ARG A 19 -35.39 -1.72 -2.01
CA ARG A 19 -34.84 -2.96 -1.48
C ARG A 19 -33.32 -2.91 -1.58
N ARG A 20 -32.64 -2.83 -0.45
CA ARG A 20 -31.17 -2.92 -0.39
C ARG A 20 -30.76 -4.34 -0.71
N TYR A 21 -29.74 -4.47 -1.55
CA TYR A 21 -29.10 -5.77 -1.81
C TYR A 21 -28.02 -6.02 -0.77
N THR A 22 -27.73 -7.29 -0.48
CA THR A 22 -26.58 -7.63 0.37
C THR A 22 -25.31 -7.77 -0.48
N ALA A 23 -24.20 -7.18 -0.04
CA ALA A 23 -22.86 -7.41 -0.59
C ALA A 23 -21.94 -7.99 0.50
N ALA A 24 -21.12 -8.98 0.15
CA ALA A 24 -20.06 -9.48 1.01
C ALA A 24 -18.72 -8.92 0.52
N VAL A 25 -18.01 -8.21 1.40
CA VAL A 25 -16.66 -7.71 1.15
C VAL A 25 -15.71 -8.56 1.98
N VAL A 26 -14.86 -9.34 1.33
CA VAL A 26 -14.05 -10.39 1.96
C VAL A 26 -12.58 -10.00 1.95
N VAL A 27 -11.99 -9.89 3.14
CA VAL A 27 -10.57 -9.67 3.37
C VAL A 27 -10.06 -10.67 4.40
N LEU A 28 -9.20 -11.61 4.00
CA LEU A 28 -8.55 -12.53 4.95
C LEU A 28 -7.32 -11.87 5.60
N GLY A 29 -7.59 -10.76 6.27
CA GLY A 29 -6.65 -9.95 7.02
C GLY A 29 -7.39 -9.14 8.07
N ASP A 30 -6.65 -8.36 8.85
CA ASP A 30 -7.22 -7.40 9.78
C ASP A 30 -7.95 -6.31 9.00
N ILE A 31 -9.26 -6.18 9.24
CA ILE A 31 -10.13 -5.21 8.54
C ILE A 31 -9.61 -3.79 8.78
N GLY A 32 -9.18 -3.47 10.02
CA GLY A 32 -8.68 -2.14 10.36
C GLY A 32 -7.38 -1.75 9.66
N ARG A 33 -6.69 -2.72 9.05
CA ARG A 33 -5.45 -2.51 8.27
C ARG A 33 -5.64 -2.69 6.78
N SER A 34 -6.89 -2.76 6.32
CA SER A 34 -7.25 -2.97 4.92
C SER A 34 -8.11 -1.81 4.41
N PRO A 35 -7.54 -0.59 4.31
CA PRO A 35 -8.29 0.63 4.03
C PRO A 35 -9.02 0.59 2.68
N ARG A 36 -8.42 0.04 1.63
CA ARG A 36 -9.09 -0.09 0.32
C ARG A 36 -10.39 -0.89 0.39
N MET A 37 -10.40 -2.01 1.12
CA MET A 37 -11.61 -2.83 1.30
C MET A 37 -12.65 -2.14 2.19
N CYS A 38 -12.19 -1.39 3.18
CA CYS A 38 -13.04 -0.50 3.96
C CYS A 38 -13.69 0.57 3.08
N TYR A 39 -12.94 1.20 2.17
CA TYR A 39 -13.48 2.20 1.26
C TYR A 39 -14.43 1.59 0.22
N HIS A 40 -14.15 0.39 -0.29
CA HIS A 40 -15.13 -0.36 -1.09
C HIS A 40 -16.42 -0.61 -0.31
N ALA A 41 -16.32 -1.07 0.94
CA ALA A 41 -17.49 -1.30 1.78
C ALA A 41 -18.29 -0.01 2.02
N TYR A 42 -17.60 1.11 2.24
CA TYR A 42 -18.23 2.42 2.38
C TYR A 42 -18.95 2.84 1.09
N SER A 43 -18.27 2.84 -0.06
CA SER A 43 -18.84 3.23 -1.34
C SER A 43 -20.00 2.32 -1.77
N LEU A 44 -19.92 1.01 -1.52
CA LEU A 44 -21.03 0.08 -1.76
C LEU A 44 -22.26 0.43 -0.91
N ALA A 45 -22.05 0.77 0.35
CA ALA A 45 -23.13 1.11 1.28
C ALA A 45 -23.78 2.46 0.97
N THR A 46 -23.00 3.46 0.57
CA THR A 46 -23.48 4.85 0.40
C THR A 46 -23.87 5.19 -1.03
N GLN A 47 -23.15 4.69 -2.05
CA GLN A 47 -23.38 5.03 -3.45
C GLN A 47 -24.24 3.99 -4.19
N LEU A 48 -24.09 2.70 -3.87
CA LEU A 48 -24.84 1.60 -4.52
C LEU A 48 -25.95 1.00 -3.65
N ASN A 49 -26.24 1.61 -2.50
CA ASN A 49 -27.34 1.25 -1.59
C ASN A 49 -27.31 -0.23 -1.13
N TYR A 50 -26.12 -0.83 -0.98
CA TYR A 50 -25.97 -2.16 -0.41
C TYR A 50 -26.07 -2.15 1.13
N ASP A 51 -26.51 -3.28 1.70
CA ASP A 51 -26.16 -3.70 3.05
C ASP A 51 -24.90 -4.57 2.99
N VAL A 52 -23.80 -4.07 3.54
CA VAL A 52 -22.48 -4.68 3.39
C VAL A 52 -22.14 -5.58 4.58
N LYS A 53 -21.71 -6.81 4.30
CA LYS A 53 -21.09 -7.74 5.24
C LYS A 53 -19.59 -7.70 5.04
N LEU A 54 -18.87 -7.06 5.95
CA LEU A 54 -17.41 -6.96 5.89
C LEU A 54 -16.80 -8.14 6.66
N VAL A 55 -16.22 -9.08 5.93
CA VAL A 55 -15.74 -10.38 6.41
C VAL A 55 -14.23 -10.35 6.54
N GLY A 56 -13.70 -10.62 7.74
CA GLY A 56 -12.26 -10.60 8.01
C GLY A 56 -11.91 -10.75 9.49
N TYR A 57 -10.65 -10.52 9.85
CA TYR A 57 -10.21 -10.45 11.25
C TYR A 57 -10.49 -9.05 11.83
N LEU A 58 -10.83 -8.98 13.11
CA LEU A 58 -11.19 -7.74 13.79
C LEU A 58 -10.18 -7.44 14.90
N ASP A 59 -8.91 -7.35 14.51
CA ASP A 59 -7.80 -7.12 15.45
C ASP A 59 -7.61 -5.62 15.73
N SER A 60 -7.95 -4.76 14.75
CA SER A 60 -7.92 -3.30 14.87
C SER A 60 -9.29 -2.69 14.54
N ILE A 61 -9.61 -1.56 15.18
CA ILE A 61 -10.84 -0.81 14.91
C ILE A 61 -10.67 -0.06 13.57
N PRO A 62 -11.56 -0.27 12.58
CA PRO A 62 -11.53 0.47 11.33
C PRO A 62 -11.85 1.96 11.52
N HIS A 63 -11.59 2.76 10.48
CA HIS A 63 -11.90 4.19 10.49
C HIS A 63 -13.36 4.46 10.93
N PRO A 64 -13.65 5.54 11.70
CA PRO A 64 -15.00 5.82 12.20
C PRO A 64 -16.10 5.85 11.15
N LEU A 65 -15.78 6.27 9.91
CA LEU A 65 -16.72 6.24 8.77
C LEU A 65 -17.25 4.84 8.44
N ILE A 66 -16.49 3.80 8.74
CA ILE A 66 -16.88 2.40 8.54
C ILE A 66 -17.61 1.90 9.78
N HIS A 67 -17.02 2.15 10.96
CA HIS A 67 -17.55 1.66 12.23
C HIS A 67 -18.92 2.22 12.58
N ASN A 68 -19.16 3.48 12.25
CA ASN A 68 -20.42 4.17 12.57
C ASN A 68 -21.48 4.02 11.46
N ASN A 69 -21.19 3.33 10.35
CA ASN A 69 -22.14 3.19 9.24
C ASN A 69 -23.17 2.08 9.54
N PRO A 70 -24.49 2.38 9.62
CA PRO A 70 -25.52 1.41 9.99
C PRO A 70 -25.69 0.27 8.96
N HIS A 71 -25.20 0.46 7.74
CA HIS A 71 -25.30 -0.51 6.64
C HIS A 71 -24.06 -1.35 6.45
N ILE A 72 -23.04 -1.18 7.30
CA ILE A 72 -21.84 -2.03 7.30
C ILE A 72 -21.87 -2.86 8.58
N LYS A 73 -21.90 -4.19 8.41
CA LYS A 73 -21.88 -5.13 9.53
C LYS A 73 -20.67 -6.05 9.41
N TYR A 74 -19.92 -6.18 10.50
CA TYR A 74 -18.76 -7.06 10.56
C TYR A 74 -19.18 -8.53 10.68
N VAL A 75 -18.50 -9.39 9.93
CA VAL A 75 -18.57 -10.85 10.05
C VAL A 75 -17.17 -11.34 10.43
N PRO A 76 -16.81 -11.29 11.74
CA PRO A 76 -15.48 -11.65 12.18
C PRO A 76 -15.19 -13.13 11.94
N LEU A 77 -13.99 -13.42 11.44
CA LEU A 77 -13.47 -14.76 11.26
C LEU A 77 -12.58 -15.16 12.43
N ALA A 78 -12.64 -16.43 12.83
CA ALA A 78 -11.75 -16.96 13.84
C ALA A 78 -10.37 -17.26 13.22
N PRO A 79 -9.26 -16.74 13.77
CA PRO A 79 -7.92 -17.10 13.30
C PRO A 79 -7.62 -18.57 13.60
N PRO A 80 -6.66 -19.20 12.87
CA PRO A 80 -6.23 -20.56 13.18
C PRO A 80 -5.73 -20.67 14.63
N PRO A 81 -6.12 -21.72 15.38
CA PRO A 81 -5.69 -21.89 16.77
C PRO A 81 -4.17 -21.90 16.93
N ASP A 82 -3.66 -21.29 18.01
CA ASP A 82 -2.22 -21.24 18.33
C ASP A 82 -1.59 -22.63 18.48
N ARG A 83 -2.38 -23.67 18.75
CA ARG A 83 -1.85 -25.04 18.76
C ARG A 83 -1.28 -25.46 17.41
N ILE A 84 -1.80 -24.93 16.30
CA ILE A 84 -1.31 -25.21 14.95
C ILE A 84 0.10 -24.65 14.76
N THR A 85 0.42 -23.49 15.36
CA THR A 85 1.76 -22.89 15.22
C THR A 85 2.85 -23.68 15.96
N LYS A 86 2.46 -24.56 16.89
CA LYS A 86 3.38 -25.47 17.61
C LYS A 86 3.73 -26.75 16.83
N LEU A 87 3.04 -27.02 15.73
CA LEU A 87 3.27 -28.22 14.91
C LEU A 87 4.46 -28.03 13.95
N PRO A 88 5.05 -29.12 13.41
CA PRO A 88 6.06 -29.02 12.36
C PRO A 88 5.55 -28.22 11.14
N GLU A 89 6.40 -27.39 10.52
CA GLU A 89 6.03 -26.49 9.40
C GLU A 89 5.24 -27.18 8.28
N MET A 90 5.58 -28.44 7.98
CA MET A 90 4.93 -29.25 6.94
C MET A 90 3.43 -29.47 7.21
N LEU A 91 3.01 -29.52 8.48
CA LEU A 91 1.62 -29.69 8.89
C LEU A 91 0.90 -28.36 9.12
N GLN A 92 1.63 -27.28 9.45
CA GLN A 92 1.01 -25.99 9.77
C GLN A 92 0.22 -25.44 8.59
N LEU A 93 0.81 -25.44 7.40
CA LEU A 93 0.22 -24.83 6.21
C LEU A 93 -1.08 -25.52 5.75
N PRO A 94 -1.14 -26.86 5.60
CA PRO A 94 -2.39 -27.54 5.23
C PRO A 94 -3.47 -27.40 6.32
N LEU A 95 -3.10 -27.40 7.60
CA LEU A 95 -4.06 -27.20 8.69
C LEU A 95 -4.61 -25.76 8.71
N LYS A 96 -3.76 -24.75 8.50
CA LYS A 96 -4.19 -23.35 8.35
C LYS A 96 -5.12 -23.20 7.15
N PHE A 97 -4.76 -23.81 6.02
CA PHE A 97 -5.60 -23.84 4.83
C PHE A 97 -6.98 -24.46 5.11
N LEU A 98 -7.03 -25.64 5.74
CA LEU A 98 -8.28 -26.32 6.07
C LEU A 98 -9.13 -25.52 7.06
N TRP A 99 -8.50 -24.94 8.09
CA TRP A 99 -9.19 -24.09 9.05
C TRP A 99 -9.84 -22.89 8.36
N THR A 100 -9.05 -22.16 7.56
CA THR A 100 -9.55 -21.01 6.80
C THR A 100 -10.67 -21.41 5.86
N PHE A 101 -10.55 -22.55 5.16
CA PHE A 101 -11.60 -23.08 4.30
C PHE A 101 -12.92 -23.29 5.07
N ILE A 102 -12.86 -23.94 6.24
CA ILE A 102 -14.04 -24.22 7.08
C ILE A 102 -14.66 -22.93 7.60
N VAL A 103 -13.87 -22.05 8.22
CA VAL A 103 -14.37 -20.84 8.88
C VAL A 103 -14.93 -19.85 7.85
N LEU A 104 -14.25 -19.68 6.70
CA LEU A 104 -14.75 -18.83 5.63
C LEU A 104 -16.01 -19.40 4.98
N SER A 105 -16.04 -20.71 4.69
CA SER A 105 -17.24 -21.35 4.14
C SER A 105 -18.43 -21.21 5.09
N TRP A 106 -18.21 -21.44 6.39
CA TRP A 106 -19.24 -21.28 7.42
C TRP A 106 -19.76 -19.84 7.47
N ALA A 107 -18.87 -18.86 7.46
CA ALA A 107 -19.25 -17.45 7.47
C ALA A 107 -20.07 -17.07 6.23
N LEU A 108 -19.60 -17.40 5.03
CA LEU A 108 -20.27 -17.02 3.78
C LEU A 108 -21.58 -17.79 3.55
N LEU A 109 -21.68 -19.06 3.96
CA LEU A 109 -22.90 -19.87 3.80
C LEU A 109 -23.96 -19.52 4.84
N PHE A 110 -23.59 -19.43 6.11
CA PHE A 110 -24.56 -19.42 7.22
C PHE A 110 -24.67 -18.08 7.96
N ARG A 111 -23.64 -17.22 7.92
CA ARG A 111 -23.69 -15.89 8.58
C ARG A 111 -24.04 -14.74 7.65
N ILE A 112 -24.04 -14.99 6.34
CA ILE A 112 -24.48 -14.05 5.31
C ILE A 112 -25.79 -14.57 4.73
N GLY A 113 -26.75 -13.66 4.50
CA GLY A 113 -28.04 -14.00 3.90
C GLY A 113 -27.91 -14.66 2.52
N TRP A 114 -28.99 -15.32 2.09
CA TRP A 114 -29.09 -15.91 0.75
C TRP A 114 -29.44 -14.86 -0.33
N ASP A 115 -29.77 -13.64 0.08
CA ASP A 115 -30.06 -12.49 -0.77
C ASP A 115 -28.81 -11.75 -1.26
N VAL A 116 -27.61 -12.23 -0.92
CA VAL A 116 -26.33 -11.65 -1.38
C VAL A 116 -26.25 -11.61 -2.90
N LYS A 117 -25.94 -10.45 -3.45
CA LYS A 117 -25.81 -10.22 -4.92
C LYS A 117 -24.37 -10.03 -5.37
N LEU A 118 -23.48 -9.67 -4.46
CA LEU A 118 -22.08 -9.41 -4.74
C LEU A 118 -21.20 -10.04 -3.67
N ILE A 119 -20.14 -10.73 -4.08
CA ILE A 119 -19.01 -11.13 -3.25
C ILE A 119 -17.76 -10.50 -3.86
N LEU A 120 -17.23 -9.47 -3.19
CA LEU A 120 -15.99 -8.78 -3.55
C LEU A 120 -14.86 -9.29 -2.65
N MET A 121 -13.82 -9.88 -3.22
CA MET A 121 -12.72 -10.48 -2.47
C MET A 121 -11.38 -9.79 -2.75
N GLN A 122 -10.62 -9.46 -1.71
CA GLN A 122 -9.24 -9.00 -1.83
C GLN A 122 -8.29 -10.17 -2.06
N ASN A 123 -7.41 -10.07 -3.06
CA ASN A 123 -6.26 -10.96 -3.23
C ASN A 123 -4.95 -10.22 -2.95
N PRO A 124 -4.04 -10.74 -2.09
CA PRO A 124 -4.02 -12.04 -1.40
C PRO A 124 -4.84 -12.10 -0.10
N PRO A 125 -5.06 -13.31 0.48
CA PRO A 125 -4.64 -14.64 0.01
C PRO A 125 -5.61 -15.27 -1.01
N ALA A 126 -5.05 -15.90 -2.05
CA ALA A 126 -5.80 -16.57 -3.10
C ALA A 126 -6.45 -17.88 -2.63
N LEU A 127 -5.71 -18.70 -1.89
CA LEU A 127 -6.08 -20.06 -1.53
C LEU A 127 -6.17 -20.20 0.00
N PRO A 128 -7.29 -20.70 0.57
CA PRO A 128 -8.50 -21.22 -0.09
C PRO A 128 -9.53 -20.16 -0.51
N THR A 129 -9.28 -18.89 -0.22
CA THR A 129 -10.28 -17.80 -0.26
C THR A 129 -11.05 -17.69 -1.57
N MET A 130 -10.35 -17.61 -2.71
CA MET A 130 -10.97 -17.47 -4.03
C MET A 130 -11.88 -18.64 -4.34
N PHE A 131 -11.42 -19.85 -4.02
CA PHE A 131 -12.18 -21.07 -4.27
C PHE A 131 -13.48 -21.10 -3.47
N VAL A 132 -13.41 -20.76 -2.17
CA VAL A 132 -14.59 -20.68 -1.31
C VAL A 132 -15.54 -19.58 -1.78
N CYS A 133 -15.03 -18.37 -2.06
CA CYS A 133 -15.84 -17.26 -2.53
C CYS A 133 -16.53 -17.59 -3.86
N TRP A 134 -15.82 -18.21 -4.80
CA TRP A 134 -16.38 -18.65 -6.07
C TRP A 134 -17.50 -19.68 -5.89
N ILE A 135 -17.28 -20.74 -5.11
CA ILE A 135 -18.32 -21.77 -4.86
C ILE A 135 -19.55 -21.12 -4.24
N VAL A 136 -19.38 -20.33 -3.17
CA VAL A 136 -20.53 -19.71 -2.50
C VAL A 136 -21.24 -18.72 -3.43
N ALA A 137 -20.50 -17.97 -4.25
CA ALA A 137 -21.09 -17.08 -5.23
C ALA A 137 -21.98 -17.84 -6.23
N ARG A 138 -21.55 -19.01 -6.72
CA ARG A 138 -22.39 -19.87 -7.58
C ARG A 138 -23.60 -20.42 -6.83
N LEU A 139 -23.42 -20.95 -5.62
CA LEU A 139 -24.52 -21.48 -4.81
C LEU A 139 -25.59 -20.43 -4.48
N LYS A 140 -25.16 -19.18 -4.24
CA LYS A 140 -26.05 -18.07 -3.90
C LYS A 140 -26.46 -17.21 -5.11
N SER A 141 -26.07 -17.59 -6.32
CA SER A 141 -26.31 -16.81 -7.55
C SER A 141 -25.87 -15.34 -7.41
N ALA A 142 -24.72 -15.13 -6.78
CA ALA A 142 -24.10 -13.82 -6.60
C ALA A 142 -22.97 -13.60 -7.62
N LYS A 143 -22.74 -12.33 -7.96
CA LYS A 143 -21.59 -11.88 -8.73
C LYS A 143 -20.33 -12.00 -7.87
N PHE A 144 -19.29 -12.62 -8.39
CA PHE A 144 -17.99 -12.77 -7.75
C PHE A 144 -16.96 -11.88 -8.43
N VAL A 145 -16.42 -10.92 -7.69
CA VAL A 145 -15.42 -9.97 -8.16
C VAL A 145 -14.15 -10.11 -7.32
N ILE A 146 -13.01 -10.15 -7.99
CA ILE A 146 -11.70 -10.19 -7.33
C ILE A 146 -11.03 -8.82 -7.46
N ASP A 147 -10.57 -8.28 -6.35
CA ASP A 147 -9.71 -7.10 -6.30
C ASP A 147 -8.26 -7.54 -6.08
N TRP A 148 -7.43 -7.41 -7.11
CA TRP A 148 -6.05 -7.89 -7.19
C TRP A 148 -5.07 -6.80 -6.74
N HIS A 149 -4.33 -7.08 -5.66
CA HIS A 149 -3.30 -6.18 -5.10
C HIS A 149 -1.89 -6.74 -5.24
N ASN A 150 -1.77 -8.04 -4.98
CA ASN A 150 -0.52 -8.77 -5.07
C ASN A 150 -0.86 -10.25 -5.32
N TYR A 151 0.17 -11.07 -5.53
CA TYR A 151 -0.02 -12.50 -5.73
C TYR A 151 0.35 -13.31 -4.50
N MET A 152 -0.44 -14.35 -4.22
CA MET A 152 -0.11 -15.27 -3.14
C MET A 152 1.20 -16.00 -3.43
N TRP A 153 1.42 -16.41 -4.69
CA TRP A 153 2.65 -17.10 -5.07
C TRP A 153 3.91 -16.23 -4.91
N SER A 154 3.82 -14.92 -5.20
CA SER A 154 4.96 -13.98 -5.08
C SER A 154 5.32 -13.76 -3.61
N VAL A 155 4.32 -13.56 -2.75
CA VAL A 155 4.50 -13.42 -1.29
C VAL A 155 5.12 -14.68 -0.67
N ILE A 156 4.74 -15.87 -1.14
CA ILE A 156 5.34 -17.14 -0.66
C ILE A 156 6.78 -17.31 -1.18
N LYS A 157 7.04 -16.92 -2.44
CA LYS A 157 8.39 -16.95 -3.04
C LYS A 157 9.35 -16.09 -2.23
N ASP A 158 8.96 -14.86 -1.95
CA ASP A 158 9.76 -13.89 -1.19
C ASP A 158 10.12 -14.43 0.21
N LYS A 159 9.11 -14.87 0.98
CA LYS A 159 9.31 -15.51 2.29
C LYS A 159 10.16 -16.79 2.26
N SER A 160 10.26 -17.44 1.10
CA SER A 160 11.02 -18.67 0.93
C SER A 160 12.49 -18.43 0.55
N GLY A 161 12.89 -17.19 0.22
CA GLY A 161 14.24 -16.85 -0.22
C GLY A 161 14.64 -17.54 -1.52
N ILE A 162 13.70 -17.66 -2.47
CA ILE A 162 13.94 -18.24 -3.80
C ILE A 162 14.06 -17.09 -4.80
N ASP A 163 15.27 -16.79 -5.26
CA ASP A 163 15.52 -15.62 -6.13
C ASP A 163 15.01 -15.86 -7.56
N GLN A 164 15.34 -17.02 -8.14
CA GLN A 164 15.01 -17.38 -9.52
C GLN A 164 13.91 -18.45 -9.58
N LEU A 165 12.76 -18.08 -10.15
CA LEU A 165 11.64 -18.96 -10.42
C LEU A 165 11.01 -18.60 -11.78
N THR A 166 11.13 -19.49 -12.75
CA THR A 166 10.45 -19.36 -14.04
C THR A 166 9.08 -20.03 -13.94
N LEU A 167 8.02 -19.26 -14.17
CA LEU A 167 6.64 -19.73 -14.16
C LEU A 167 6.08 -19.75 -15.59
N PRO A 168 5.22 -20.72 -15.93
CA PRO A 168 4.65 -20.82 -17.27
C PRO A 168 3.70 -19.64 -17.53
N ARG A 169 3.91 -18.92 -18.63
CA ARG A 169 3.05 -17.83 -19.12
C ARG A 169 2.29 -18.29 -20.37
N LEU A 170 1.12 -17.71 -20.65
CA LEU A 170 0.37 -17.99 -21.88
C LEU A 170 1.01 -17.35 -23.11
N VAL A 171 1.75 -16.26 -22.90
CA VAL A 171 2.55 -15.56 -23.92
C VAL A 171 4.01 -15.59 -23.47
N GLU A 172 4.92 -16.10 -24.31
CA GLU A 172 6.35 -16.14 -24.01
C GLU A 172 6.99 -14.76 -24.23
N ASP A 173 7.77 -14.29 -23.25
CA ASP A 173 8.59 -13.09 -23.37
C ASP A 173 9.89 -13.46 -24.11
N GLY A 174 10.09 -12.89 -25.31
CA GLY A 174 11.36 -12.98 -26.00
C GLY A 174 12.41 -12.09 -25.31
N SER A 175 13.52 -12.68 -24.90
CA SER A 175 14.80 -12.09 -24.42
C SER A 175 15.04 -11.99 -22.90
N GLU A 176 15.97 -12.80 -22.40
CA GLU A 176 16.83 -12.46 -21.26
C GLU A 176 18.17 -13.21 -21.37
N GLY A 177 19.27 -12.45 -21.40
CA GLY A 177 20.64 -12.90 -21.64
C GLY A 177 21.31 -13.51 -20.39
N LYS A 178 22.13 -14.53 -20.65
CA LYS A 178 23.02 -15.18 -19.69
C LYS A 178 24.28 -14.33 -19.45
N ASP A 179 24.59 -14.03 -18.20
CA ASP A 179 25.96 -13.74 -17.77
C ASP A 179 26.46 -14.80 -16.79
N SER A 180 27.52 -15.49 -17.18
CA SER A 180 28.25 -16.47 -16.39
C SER A 180 29.68 -16.00 -16.24
N ASN A 181 30.14 -15.78 -15.01
CA ASN A 181 31.57 -15.64 -14.73
C ASN A 181 31.96 -16.59 -13.59
N LYS A 182 32.86 -17.54 -13.89
CA LYS A 182 33.44 -18.50 -12.95
C LYS A 182 34.95 -18.26 -12.88
N ASP A 183 35.41 -17.67 -11.78
CA ASP A 183 36.83 -17.62 -11.46
C ASP A 183 37.31 -18.96 -10.87
N THR A 184 38.41 -19.45 -11.43
CA THR A 184 39.02 -20.73 -11.09
C THR A 184 40.21 -20.48 -10.15
N VAL A 185 40.05 -20.78 -8.86
CA VAL A 185 41.15 -20.71 -7.88
C VAL A 185 41.78 -22.09 -7.70
N VAL A 186 43.07 -22.20 -8.02
CA VAL A 186 43.90 -23.40 -7.86
C VAL A 186 44.12 -23.68 -6.37
N ARG A 187 43.70 -24.87 -5.89
CA ARG A 187 43.86 -25.32 -4.50
C ARG A 187 45.01 -26.33 -4.32
N ARG A 188 45.77 -26.13 -3.26
CA ARG A 188 46.85 -27.00 -2.74
C ARG A 188 46.32 -28.39 -2.34
N LYS A 189 47.11 -29.45 -2.53
CA LYS A 189 46.73 -30.86 -2.23
C LYS A 189 46.76 -31.13 -0.70
N PRO A 190 45.68 -31.69 -0.11
CA PRO A 190 45.61 -32.01 1.32
C PRO A 190 46.24 -33.37 1.68
N THR A 191 46.65 -33.49 2.95
CA THR A 191 47.31 -34.67 3.55
C THR A 191 46.30 -35.80 3.83
N ARG A 192 46.77 -37.01 4.17
CA ARG A 192 45.95 -38.23 4.26
C ARG A 192 44.92 -38.18 5.41
N GLU A 193 45.26 -37.55 6.54
CA GLU A 193 44.35 -37.38 7.69
C GLU A 193 43.28 -36.29 7.43
N GLU A 194 43.64 -35.22 6.70
CA GLU A 194 42.69 -34.20 6.24
C GLU A 194 41.67 -34.75 5.23
N ARG A 195 42.05 -35.78 4.45
CA ARG A 195 41.14 -36.46 3.51
C ARG A 195 40.07 -37.25 4.22
N ASP A 196 40.42 -37.98 5.28
CA ASP A 196 39.45 -38.82 6.00
C ASP A 196 38.47 -37.97 6.83
N ALA A 197 38.96 -36.89 7.46
CA ALA A 197 38.10 -35.88 8.09
C ALA A 197 37.20 -35.15 7.08
N ALA A 198 37.74 -34.82 5.89
CA ALA A 198 36.97 -34.21 4.81
C ALA A 198 35.92 -35.15 4.20
N VAL A 199 36.13 -36.47 4.18
CA VAL A 199 35.16 -37.46 3.69
C VAL A 199 33.96 -37.57 4.64
N VAL A 200 34.20 -37.58 5.96
CA VAL A 200 33.12 -37.60 6.97
C VAL A 200 32.38 -36.25 7.00
N ALA A 201 33.11 -35.13 6.94
CA ALA A 201 32.52 -33.80 6.83
C ALA A 201 31.73 -33.64 5.51
N ASN A 202 32.24 -34.14 4.38
CA ASN A 202 31.52 -34.14 3.10
C ASN A 202 30.30 -35.06 3.10
N ARG A 203 30.30 -36.18 3.83
CA ARG A 203 29.08 -37.02 3.97
C ARG A 203 27.98 -36.29 4.74
N ARG A 204 28.31 -35.64 5.87
CA ARG A 204 27.36 -34.81 6.64
C ARG A 204 26.91 -33.57 5.83
N LYS A 205 27.84 -32.93 5.11
CA LYS A 205 27.54 -31.78 4.25
C LYS A 205 26.73 -32.20 3.01
N ARG A 206 26.96 -33.39 2.44
CA ARG A 206 26.16 -33.95 1.33
C ARG A 206 24.74 -34.29 1.77
N HIS A 207 24.55 -34.94 2.92
CA HIS A 207 23.21 -35.18 3.47
C HIS A 207 22.47 -33.87 3.78
N SER A 208 23.11 -32.92 4.49
CA SER A 208 22.53 -31.60 4.76
C SER A 208 22.26 -30.80 3.49
N SER A 209 23.13 -30.89 2.47
CA SER A 209 22.92 -30.23 1.18
C SER A 209 21.83 -30.90 0.34
N GLY A 210 21.67 -32.22 0.45
CA GLY A 210 20.65 -33.02 -0.22
C GLY A 210 19.27 -32.68 0.32
N GLU A 211 19.10 -32.70 1.66
CA GLU A 211 17.86 -32.30 2.33
C GLU A 211 17.51 -30.83 2.07
N LYS A 212 18.50 -29.92 2.06
CA LYS A 212 18.28 -28.50 1.72
C LYS A 212 17.86 -28.34 0.25
N LYS A 213 18.46 -29.10 -0.67
CA LYS A 213 18.13 -29.08 -2.11
C LYS A 213 16.73 -29.66 -2.36
N GLU A 214 16.38 -30.74 -1.67
CA GLU A 214 15.06 -31.38 -1.74
C GLU A 214 13.97 -30.48 -1.14
N ARG A 215 14.21 -29.87 0.03
CA ARG A 215 13.30 -28.87 0.62
C ARG A 215 13.09 -27.66 -0.30
N LYS A 216 14.14 -27.15 -0.95
CA LYS A 216 14.02 -26.08 -1.96
C LYS A 216 13.18 -26.55 -3.17
N SER A 217 13.36 -27.79 -3.61
CA SER A 217 12.56 -28.40 -4.69
C SER A 217 11.07 -28.53 -4.33
N LEU A 218 10.75 -28.99 -3.12
CA LEU A 218 9.36 -29.09 -2.65
C LEU A 218 8.70 -27.71 -2.53
N LYS A 219 9.38 -26.71 -1.97
CA LYS A 219 8.87 -25.33 -1.90
C LYS A 219 8.61 -24.76 -3.29
N ARG A 220 9.51 -24.99 -4.25
CA ARG A 220 9.32 -24.58 -5.65
C ARG A 220 8.06 -25.19 -6.26
N ARG A 221 7.88 -26.51 -6.13
CA ARG A 221 6.68 -27.21 -6.64
C ARG A 221 5.41 -26.68 -5.99
N TYR A 222 5.46 -26.35 -4.70
CA TYR A 222 4.34 -25.75 -3.99
C TYR A 222 3.99 -24.36 -4.54
N ILE A 223 4.98 -23.49 -4.78
CA ILE A 223 4.75 -22.16 -5.37
C ILE A 223 4.17 -22.29 -6.78
N GLU A 224 4.70 -23.18 -7.61
CA GLU A 224 4.15 -23.46 -8.96
C GLU A 224 2.71 -23.95 -8.90
N TRP A 225 2.37 -24.77 -7.90
CA TRP A 225 1.01 -25.23 -7.66
C TRP A 225 0.08 -24.08 -7.24
N VAL A 226 0.50 -23.23 -6.30
CA VAL A 226 -0.25 -22.03 -5.89
C VAL A 226 -0.47 -21.10 -7.08
N TYR A 227 0.57 -20.82 -7.88
CA TYR A 227 0.49 -20.01 -9.09
C TYR A 227 -0.59 -20.51 -10.06
N ARG A 228 -0.59 -21.81 -10.35
CA ARG A 228 -1.58 -22.43 -11.27
C ARG A 228 -3.00 -22.30 -10.74
N TRP A 229 -3.19 -22.51 -9.44
CA TRP A 229 -4.50 -22.43 -8.81
C TRP A 229 -5.01 -21.00 -8.70
N GLU A 230 -4.15 -20.05 -8.33
CA GLU A 230 -4.47 -18.62 -8.28
C GLU A 230 -5.00 -18.14 -9.65
N GLY A 231 -4.32 -18.49 -10.75
CA GLY A 231 -4.80 -18.20 -12.09
C GLY A 231 -6.07 -18.96 -12.50
N ALA A 232 -6.18 -20.25 -12.14
CA ALA A 232 -7.36 -21.06 -12.47
C ALA A 232 -8.63 -20.62 -11.73
N CYS A 233 -8.50 -20.13 -10.49
CA CYS A 233 -9.59 -19.50 -9.74
C CYS A 233 -9.85 -18.08 -10.23
N GLY A 234 -8.79 -17.31 -10.55
CA GLY A 234 -8.90 -15.97 -11.09
C GLY A 234 -9.75 -15.89 -12.36
N ARG A 235 -9.54 -16.82 -13.30
CA ARG A 235 -10.34 -16.93 -14.54
C ARG A 235 -11.83 -17.22 -14.34
N ARG A 236 -12.24 -17.66 -13.14
CA ARG A 236 -13.62 -18.00 -12.82
C ARG A 236 -14.40 -16.87 -12.16
N ALA A 237 -13.75 -15.75 -11.85
CA ALA A 237 -14.43 -14.55 -11.39
C ALA A 237 -15.25 -13.93 -12.52
N ASP A 238 -16.37 -13.30 -12.18
CA ASP A 238 -17.22 -12.63 -13.16
C ASP A 238 -16.64 -11.28 -13.58
N ALA A 239 -15.82 -10.67 -12.71
CA ALA A 239 -15.02 -9.49 -13.03
C ALA A 239 -13.77 -9.41 -12.13
N GLY A 240 -12.79 -8.60 -12.56
CA GLY A 240 -11.60 -8.29 -11.79
C GLY A 240 -11.33 -6.79 -11.72
N LEU A 241 -10.84 -6.32 -10.57
CA LEU A 241 -10.19 -5.02 -10.39
C LEU A 241 -8.71 -5.27 -10.09
N CYS A 242 -7.81 -4.39 -10.52
CA CYS A 242 -6.39 -4.52 -10.21
C CYS A 242 -5.74 -3.15 -9.97
N VAL A 243 -4.73 -3.11 -9.11
CA VAL A 243 -4.11 -1.85 -8.64
C VAL A 243 -3.30 -1.09 -9.69
N THR A 244 -2.87 -1.75 -10.78
CA THR A 244 -1.96 -1.16 -11.79
C THR A 244 -2.22 -1.67 -13.20
N ARG A 245 -1.78 -0.91 -14.22
CA ARG A 245 -1.74 -1.39 -15.62
C ARG A 245 -0.76 -2.54 -15.77
N ALA A 246 0.40 -2.46 -15.12
CA ALA A 246 1.38 -3.54 -15.10
C ALA A 246 0.76 -4.86 -14.58
N MET A 247 -0.05 -4.80 -13.52
CA MET A 247 -0.75 -5.98 -13.00
C MET A 247 -1.82 -6.50 -13.97
N ARG A 248 -2.60 -5.63 -14.60
CA ARG A 248 -3.57 -6.04 -15.63
C ARG A 248 -2.88 -6.83 -16.76
N GLU A 249 -1.76 -6.30 -17.25
CA GLU A 249 -0.99 -6.92 -18.34
C GLU A 249 -0.34 -8.23 -17.91
N ASP A 250 0.17 -8.32 -16.68
CA ASP A 250 0.69 -9.57 -16.13
C ASP A 250 -0.41 -10.62 -15.94
N LEU A 251 -1.58 -10.25 -15.40
CA LEU A 251 -2.75 -11.13 -15.27
C LEU A 251 -3.18 -11.70 -16.63
N GLN A 252 -3.21 -10.87 -17.67
CA GLN A 252 -3.55 -11.29 -19.02
C GLN A 252 -2.50 -12.25 -19.60
N ARG A 253 -1.21 -11.92 -19.48
CA ARG A 253 -0.11 -12.74 -20.02
C ARG A 253 0.08 -14.05 -19.25
N ALA A 254 -0.06 -14.02 -17.93
CA ALA A 254 0.16 -15.17 -17.06
C ALA A 254 -1.01 -16.16 -17.13
N TRP A 255 -2.24 -15.65 -17.06
CA TRP A 255 -3.43 -16.48 -16.84
C TRP A 255 -4.61 -16.17 -17.75
N GLY A 256 -4.53 -15.16 -18.63
CA GLY A 256 -5.66 -14.74 -19.46
C GLY A 256 -6.81 -14.16 -18.62
N VAL A 257 -6.49 -13.57 -17.47
CA VAL A 257 -7.46 -12.95 -16.57
C VAL A 257 -7.62 -11.49 -16.95
N HIS A 258 -8.84 -11.10 -17.30
CA HIS A 258 -9.20 -9.72 -17.58
C HIS A 258 -9.58 -9.00 -16.28
N ALA A 259 -8.97 -7.84 -16.04
CA ALA A 259 -9.27 -6.98 -14.90
C ALA A 259 -9.25 -5.50 -15.32
N ALA A 260 -10.13 -4.69 -14.74
CA ALA A 260 -10.10 -3.24 -14.88
C ALA A 260 -9.04 -2.65 -13.95
N VAL A 261 -8.33 -1.62 -14.40
CA VAL A 261 -7.33 -0.93 -13.58
C VAL A 261 -8.05 0.04 -12.66
N PHE A 262 -7.96 -0.22 -11.37
CA PHE A 262 -8.52 0.59 -10.31
C PHE A 262 -7.42 0.95 -9.31
N TYR A 263 -6.80 2.11 -9.55
CA TYR A 263 -5.75 2.67 -8.73
C TYR A 263 -6.23 3.01 -7.32
N ASP A 264 -5.37 2.81 -6.33
CA ASP A 264 -5.57 3.43 -5.02
C ASP A 264 -5.46 4.94 -5.13
N ARG A 265 -6.38 5.63 -4.47
CA ARG A 265 -6.49 7.09 -4.47
C ARG A 265 -6.73 7.58 -3.04
N PRO A 266 -6.25 8.79 -2.70
CA PRO A 266 -6.49 9.35 -1.38
C PRO A 266 -8.00 9.64 -1.25
N PRO A 267 -8.64 9.23 -0.14
CA PRO A 267 -10.05 9.56 0.07
C PRO A 267 -10.19 11.01 0.50
N SER A 268 -11.19 11.69 -0.06
CA SER A 268 -11.43 13.13 0.15
C SER A 268 -11.70 13.46 1.62
N CYS A 269 -12.22 12.50 2.39
CA CYS A 269 -12.50 12.65 3.81
C CYS A 269 -11.25 12.69 4.70
N THR A 270 -10.12 12.12 4.23
CA THR A 270 -8.88 12.00 5.00
C THR A 270 -7.85 13.05 4.57
N PHE A 271 -7.70 13.23 3.25
CA PHE A 271 -6.77 14.18 2.66
C PHE A 271 -7.54 15.37 2.08
N ARG A 272 -8.03 16.22 2.99
CA ARG A 272 -8.62 17.51 2.64
C ARG A 272 -7.52 18.58 2.51
N GLU A 273 -7.87 19.72 1.93
CA GLU A 273 -7.01 20.89 2.02
C GLU A 273 -6.84 21.32 3.48
N PHE A 274 -5.59 21.28 3.96
CA PHE A 274 -5.22 21.73 5.30
C PHE A 274 -4.66 23.15 5.24
N THR A 275 -5.23 24.04 6.04
CA THR A 275 -4.78 25.43 6.12
C THR A 275 -3.42 25.52 6.82
N LEU A 276 -2.69 26.63 6.61
CA LEU A 276 -1.47 26.89 7.39
C LEU A 276 -1.76 26.93 8.90
N ASN A 277 -2.97 27.36 9.28
CA ASN A 277 -3.39 27.37 10.67
C ASN A 277 -3.53 25.96 11.25
N ASP A 278 -4.13 25.01 10.51
CA ASP A 278 -4.23 23.60 10.93
C ASP A 278 -2.84 23.02 11.18
N LYS A 279 -1.89 23.30 10.27
CA LYS A 279 -0.50 22.84 10.36
C LYS A 279 0.20 23.43 11.58
N HIS A 280 0.02 24.73 11.85
CA HIS A 280 0.59 25.40 13.01
C HIS A 280 0.06 24.84 14.33
N GLU A 281 -1.25 24.64 14.45
CA GLU A 281 -1.88 24.03 15.63
C GLU A 281 -1.38 22.60 15.89
N LEU A 282 -1.20 21.80 14.83
CA LEU A 282 -0.58 20.49 14.96
C LEU A 282 0.84 20.60 15.54
N LEU A 283 1.67 21.49 14.98
CA LEU A 283 3.05 21.66 15.41
C LEU A 283 3.15 22.16 16.85
N LEU A 284 2.29 23.08 17.28
CA LEU A 284 2.19 23.51 18.67
C LEU A 284 1.85 22.33 19.59
N ARG A 285 0.80 21.57 19.25
CA ARG A 285 0.35 20.43 20.06
C ARG A 285 1.41 19.33 20.14
N LEU A 286 2.06 18.99 19.03
CA LEU A 286 3.14 18.00 19.01
C LEU A 286 4.39 18.50 19.73
N GLY A 287 4.67 19.81 19.67
CA GLY A 287 5.75 20.48 20.37
C GLY A 287 5.55 20.59 21.89
N LEU A 288 4.33 20.41 22.39
CA LEU A 288 4.02 20.33 23.82
C LEU A 288 4.03 18.89 24.37
N GLY A 289 4.02 17.89 23.49
CA GLY A 289 4.05 16.48 23.88
C GLY A 289 5.45 15.96 24.19
N ALA A 290 5.57 14.64 24.37
CA ALA A 290 6.86 13.96 24.56
C ALA A 290 7.86 14.17 23.39
N ASN A 291 7.40 14.70 22.26
CA ASN A 291 8.19 15.05 21.08
C ASN A 291 8.65 16.53 21.09
N GLY A 292 8.54 17.23 22.22
CA GLY A 292 8.53 18.70 22.26
C GLY A 292 9.78 19.42 21.73
N GLN A 293 10.96 18.79 21.85
CA GLN A 293 12.20 19.35 21.29
C GLN A 293 12.23 19.40 19.76
N VAL A 294 11.41 18.59 19.07
CA VAL A 294 11.47 18.49 17.60
C VAL A 294 10.89 19.74 16.93
N PHE A 295 9.77 20.22 17.47
CA PHE A 295 8.96 21.29 16.87
C PHE A 295 9.16 22.65 17.54
N ASP A 296 9.89 22.70 18.67
CA ASP A 296 10.26 23.90 19.43
C ASP A 296 9.08 24.87 19.57
N ALA A 297 7.98 24.36 20.13
CA ALA A 297 6.75 25.10 20.28
C ALA A 297 6.82 26.04 21.49
N ASN A 298 6.57 27.32 21.26
CA ASN A 298 6.38 28.32 22.30
C ASN A 298 4.94 28.87 22.25
N PRO A 299 4.00 28.29 23.03
CA PRO A 299 2.61 28.75 23.03
C PRO A 299 2.43 30.17 23.57
N ALA A 300 3.36 30.68 24.39
CA ALA A 300 3.26 32.03 24.92
C ALA A 300 3.47 33.08 23.82
N GLU A 301 4.32 32.75 22.84
CA GLU A 301 4.61 33.60 21.68
C GLU A 301 3.83 33.18 20.42
N ASP A 302 3.05 32.10 20.49
CA ASP A 302 2.32 31.50 19.36
C ASP A 302 3.27 31.18 18.18
N THR A 303 4.42 30.58 18.52
CA THR A 303 5.49 30.25 17.58
C THR A 303 5.90 28.79 17.64
N THR A 304 6.40 28.30 16.51
CA THR A 304 7.00 26.98 16.33
C THR A 304 8.30 27.13 15.56
N ARG A 305 9.09 26.07 15.48
CA ARG A 305 10.29 26.01 14.62
C ARG A 305 10.02 26.27 13.13
N PHE A 306 8.78 26.08 12.68
CA PHE A 306 8.42 26.17 11.26
C PHE A 306 7.58 27.40 10.90
N SER A 307 6.81 27.91 11.85
CA SER A 307 5.78 28.92 11.60
C SER A 307 5.51 29.78 12.82
N THR A 308 5.03 31.00 12.59
CA THR A 308 4.65 31.96 13.61
C THR A 308 3.25 32.49 13.32
N ARG A 309 2.46 32.76 14.36
CA ARG A 309 1.21 33.48 14.24
C ARG A 309 1.40 34.94 14.64
N ASP A 310 1.04 35.85 13.76
CA ASP A 310 1.07 37.28 14.05
C ASP A 310 0.05 37.61 15.17
N PRO A 311 0.48 38.20 16.30
CA PRO A 311 -0.41 38.53 17.42
C PRO A 311 -1.55 39.49 17.06
N SER A 312 -1.32 40.37 16.08
CA SER A 312 -2.26 41.43 15.68
C SER A 312 -3.25 40.94 14.63
N THR A 313 -2.78 40.27 13.57
CA THR A 313 -3.62 39.82 12.46
C THR A 313 -4.16 38.41 12.64
N ARG A 314 -3.63 37.65 13.61
CA ARG A 314 -3.86 36.21 13.81
C ARG A 314 -3.53 35.34 12.59
N GLN A 315 -2.82 35.88 11.61
CA GLN A 315 -2.41 35.14 10.42
C GLN A 315 -1.16 34.33 10.70
N VAL A 316 -1.16 33.08 10.25
CA VAL A 316 -0.01 32.18 10.36
C VAL A 316 0.87 32.33 9.12
N GLN A 317 2.17 32.49 9.34
CA GLN A 317 3.19 32.56 8.29
C GLN A 317 4.30 31.54 8.55
N LEU A 318 4.88 31.02 7.47
CA LEU A 318 6.07 30.16 7.54
C LEU A 318 7.30 31.03 7.80
N ARG A 319 8.21 30.56 8.64
CA ARG A 319 9.45 31.29 8.93
C ARG A 319 10.44 31.18 7.77
N GLU A 320 11.23 32.23 7.55
CA GLU A 320 12.28 32.25 6.50
C GLU A 320 13.52 31.42 6.89
N ASP A 321 13.72 31.17 8.18
CA ASP A 321 14.81 30.38 8.76
C ASP A 321 14.39 28.93 9.07
N ARG A 322 13.16 28.53 8.74
CA ARG A 322 12.66 27.19 9.07
C ARG A 322 13.49 26.08 8.40
N PRO A 323 13.66 24.92 9.06
CA PRO A 323 14.26 23.76 8.43
C PRO A 323 13.34 23.15 7.37
N LEU A 324 13.93 22.35 6.48
CA LEU A 324 13.20 21.54 5.50
C LEU A 324 12.61 20.33 6.21
N LEU A 325 11.28 20.20 6.19
CA LEU A 325 10.59 19.07 6.80
C LEU A 325 10.42 17.94 5.79
N VAL A 326 11.13 16.84 6.00
CA VAL A 326 11.04 15.64 5.16
C VAL A 326 10.30 14.56 5.93
N ILE A 327 9.33 13.91 5.30
CA ILE A 327 8.60 12.80 5.92
C ILE A 327 8.88 11.49 5.19
N SER A 328 9.14 10.44 5.95
CA SER A 328 9.24 9.07 5.45
C SER A 328 8.35 8.17 6.29
N SER A 329 7.67 7.22 5.66
CA SER A 329 6.89 6.19 6.35
C SER A 329 7.51 4.82 6.09
N THR A 330 7.84 4.09 7.15
CA THR A 330 8.53 2.81 7.06
C THR A 330 7.91 1.76 7.97
N SER A 331 7.89 0.51 7.49
CA SER A 331 7.53 -0.64 8.32
C SER A 331 8.70 -1.11 9.18
N TRP A 332 9.90 -0.53 9.07
CA TRP A 332 11.12 -0.99 9.77
C TRP A 332 11.36 -2.50 9.60
N THR A 333 11.04 -3.02 8.42
CA THR A 333 11.19 -4.42 8.05
C THR A 333 12.36 -4.60 7.07
N PRO A 334 12.98 -5.80 6.99
CA PRO A 334 14.17 -6.01 6.17
C PRO A 334 13.97 -5.81 4.65
N ASP A 335 12.73 -5.83 4.17
CA ASP A 335 12.35 -5.57 2.77
C ASP A 335 12.52 -4.09 2.37
N GLU A 336 12.48 -3.17 3.33
CA GLU A 336 12.81 -1.77 3.09
C GLU A 336 14.29 -1.54 3.49
N ASP A 337 15.18 -1.42 2.50
CA ASP A 337 16.60 -1.11 2.74
C ASP A 337 16.77 0.35 3.19
N PHE A 338 16.48 0.56 4.47
CA PHE A 338 16.53 1.85 5.12
C PHE A 338 17.96 2.40 5.23
N GLN A 339 18.98 1.57 5.01
CA GLN A 339 20.35 2.03 4.94
C GLN A 339 20.56 3.07 3.83
N ILE A 340 19.82 2.96 2.72
CA ILE A 340 19.86 3.89 1.61
C ILE A 340 19.54 5.32 2.06
N LEU A 341 18.48 5.49 2.86
CA LEU A 341 18.07 6.79 3.38
C LEU A 341 19.07 7.34 4.39
N LEU A 342 19.60 6.49 5.29
CA LEU A 342 20.61 6.91 6.27
C LEU A 342 21.93 7.34 5.62
N ASP A 343 22.39 6.60 4.61
CA ASP A 343 23.62 6.94 3.89
C ASP A 343 23.45 8.23 3.08
N ALA A 344 22.26 8.45 2.49
CA ALA A 344 21.94 9.70 1.80
C ALA A 344 21.90 10.89 2.77
N ALA A 345 21.25 10.72 3.94
CA ALA A 345 21.20 11.71 5.00
C ALA A 345 22.59 12.06 5.52
N LYS A 346 23.46 11.05 5.74
CA LYS A 346 24.83 11.28 6.19
C LYS A 346 25.65 12.05 5.15
N LYS A 347 25.53 11.69 3.86
CA LYS A 347 26.17 12.45 2.76
C LYS A 347 25.71 13.90 2.72
N TYR A 348 24.40 14.14 2.86
CA TYR A 348 23.86 15.50 2.94
C TYR A 348 24.46 16.27 4.12
N ASN A 349 24.46 15.66 5.31
CA ASN A 349 25.03 16.28 6.51
C ASN A 349 26.49 16.69 6.31
N ASP A 350 27.31 15.81 5.74
CA ASP A 350 28.74 16.05 5.60
C ASP A 350 29.01 17.18 4.57
N VAL A 351 28.21 17.24 3.51
CA VAL A 351 28.27 18.35 2.54
C VAL A 351 27.78 19.66 3.15
N ALA A 352 26.69 19.63 3.93
CA ALA A 352 26.15 20.80 4.59
C ALA A 352 27.13 21.39 5.63
N ALA A 353 27.83 20.53 6.37
CA ALA A 353 28.85 20.94 7.34
C ALA A 353 30.07 21.64 6.69
N ILE A 354 30.41 21.29 5.45
CA ILE A 354 31.52 21.89 4.71
C ILE A 354 31.06 23.13 3.92
N SER A 355 29.77 23.23 3.60
CA SER A 355 29.21 24.35 2.83
C SER A 355 29.28 25.65 3.63
N ARG A 356 30.10 26.60 3.14
CA ARG A 356 30.24 27.95 3.73
C ARG A 356 29.34 28.99 3.06
N SER A 357 28.41 28.56 2.20
CA SER A 357 27.56 29.47 1.46
C SER A 357 26.57 30.17 2.38
N THR A 358 26.77 31.46 2.62
CA THR A 358 25.82 32.34 3.31
C THR A 358 24.75 32.92 2.38
N SER A 359 24.92 32.78 1.06
CA SER A 359 23.94 33.27 0.08
C SER A 359 22.61 32.51 0.21
N PRO A 360 21.47 33.21 0.33
CA PRO A 360 20.15 32.59 0.42
C PRO A 360 19.81 31.65 -0.75
N ALA A 361 20.38 31.88 -1.93
CA ALA A 361 20.11 31.08 -3.12
C ALA A 361 20.83 29.73 -3.14
N THR A 362 21.92 29.59 -2.40
CA THR A 362 22.80 28.41 -2.44
C THR A 362 23.05 27.79 -1.06
N ARG A 363 22.50 28.39 0.01
CA ARG A 363 22.56 27.81 1.36
C ARG A 363 21.80 26.47 1.42
N LEU A 364 22.24 25.62 2.32
CA LEU A 364 21.58 24.36 2.64
C LEU A 364 20.87 24.50 3.99
N PRO A 365 19.57 24.15 4.08
CA PRO A 365 18.85 24.16 5.34
C PRO A 365 19.24 22.96 6.20
N ILE A 366 18.93 23.04 7.50
CA ILE A 366 18.80 21.85 8.34
C ILE A 366 17.62 21.02 7.80
N ILE A 367 17.79 19.71 7.71
CA ILE A 367 16.72 18.77 7.39
C ILE A 367 16.17 18.18 8.68
N VAL A 368 14.87 18.33 8.90
CA VAL A 368 14.14 17.60 9.94
C VAL A 368 13.45 16.43 9.26
N LEU A 369 13.98 15.23 9.46
CA LEU A 369 13.47 13.99 8.90
C LEU A 369 12.56 13.29 9.91
N VAL A 370 11.25 13.37 9.68
CA VAL A 370 10.22 12.70 10.48
C VAL A 370 9.95 11.33 9.89
N ILE A 371 10.12 10.29 10.70
CA ILE A 371 9.99 8.90 10.27
C ILE A 371 8.88 8.23 11.07
N THR A 372 7.82 7.86 10.35
CA THR A 372 6.63 7.23 10.93
C THR A 372 6.64 5.72 10.71
N GLY A 373 5.92 5.00 11.57
CA GLY A 373 5.72 3.57 11.47
C GLY A 373 6.39 2.75 12.58
N ARG A 374 6.17 1.43 12.52
CA ARG A 374 6.56 0.46 13.55
C ARG A 374 7.09 -0.81 12.89
N GLY A 375 8.15 -1.38 13.48
CA GLY A 375 8.61 -2.72 13.13
C GLY A 375 9.92 -3.09 13.81
N PRO A 376 10.42 -4.30 13.54
CA PRO A 376 11.44 -4.96 14.35
C PRO A 376 12.83 -4.35 14.25
N LEU A 377 13.13 -3.60 13.17
CA LEU A 377 14.45 -2.97 12.99
C LEU A 377 14.50 -1.52 13.50
N LYS A 378 13.41 -1.01 14.09
CA LYS A 378 13.34 0.39 14.52
C LYS A 378 14.46 0.72 15.51
N GLU A 379 14.58 -0.03 16.59
CA GLU A 379 15.58 0.21 17.63
C GLU A 379 17.01 0.11 17.07
N PHE A 380 17.27 -0.88 16.20
CA PHE A 380 18.56 -1.06 15.53
C PHE A 380 18.96 0.19 14.73
N TYR A 381 18.06 0.74 13.93
CA TYR A 381 18.36 1.93 13.13
C TYR A 381 18.44 3.20 13.99
N MET A 382 17.64 3.31 15.05
CA MET A 382 17.72 4.45 15.98
C MET A 382 19.08 4.51 16.69
N GLU A 383 19.63 3.38 17.14
CA GLU A 383 21.01 3.33 17.68
C GLU A 383 22.04 3.77 16.64
N LYS A 384 21.86 3.34 15.39
CA LYS A 384 22.77 3.69 14.29
C LYS A 384 22.75 5.19 14.00
N ILE A 385 21.56 5.80 13.95
CA ILE A 385 21.36 7.24 13.79
C ILE A 385 22.07 8.02 14.90
N GLN A 386 21.89 7.61 16.17
CA GLN A 386 22.55 8.27 17.31
C GLN A 386 24.08 8.24 17.19
N ARG A 387 24.65 7.14 16.70
CA ARG A 387 26.10 7.01 16.49
C ARG A 387 26.63 7.87 15.35
N MET A 388 25.79 8.26 14.39
CA MET A 388 26.21 9.06 13.22
C MET A 388 26.49 10.53 13.54
N LYS A 389 25.99 11.04 14.69
CA LYS A 389 26.19 12.43 15.18
C LYS A 389 26.06 13.48 14.07
N MET A 390 24.87 13.58 13.49
CA MET A 390 24.56 14.55 12.43
C MET A 390 24.12 15.88 13.03
N GLU A 391 24.61 16.98 12.48
CA GLU A 391 24.33 18.36 12.92
C GLU A 391 23.34 19.07 11.98
N TYR A 392 23.32 18.69 10.71
CA TYR A 392 22.48 19.31 9.66
C TYR A 392 21.30 18.42 9.23
N VAL A 393 21.24 17.20 9.76
CA VAL A 393 20.10 16.29 9.57
C VAL A 393 19.68 15.74 10.92
N GLU A 394 18.44 16.02 11.29
CA GLU A 394 17.84 15.53 12.51
C GLU A 394 16.80 14.48 12.17
N VAL A 395 16.85 13.33 12.85
CA VAL A 395 15.93 12.23 12.59
C VAL A 395 15.05 12.00 13.81
N HIS A 396 13.74 12.05 13.59
CA HIS A 396 12.74 11.98 14.65
C HIS A 396 11.67 10.95 14.33
N THR A 397 11.27 10.16 15.33
CA THR A 397 10.19 9.16 15.17
C THR A 397 9.03 9.46 16.12
N PRO A 398 8.31 10.58 15.93
CA PRO A 398 7.25 10.98 16.84
C PRO A 398 6.11 9.96 16.86
N TRP A 399 5.49 9.78 18.02
CA TRP A 399 4.19 9.14 18.09
C TRP A 399 3.14 10.05 17.45
N LEU A 400 2.34 9.49 16.53
CA LEU A 400 1.24 10.19 15.87
C LEU A 400 -0.03 9.37 16.05
N GLU A 401 -1.12 10.06 16.41
CA GLU A 401 -2.44 9.46 16.36
C GLU A 401 -2.87 9.26 14.90
N SER A 402 -3.75 8.30 14.64
CA SER A 402 -4.22 8.01 13.28
C SER A 402 -4.89 9.21 12.60
N GLN A 403 -5.56 10.07 13.38
CA GLN A 403 -6.19 11.31 12.92
C GLN A 403 -5.18 12.42 12.57
N ASP A 404 -3.99 12.38 13.17
CA ASP A 404 -2.94 13.40 12.97
C ASP A 404 -2.06 13.10 11.77
N TYR A 405 -2.00 11.83 11.36
CA TYR A 405 -1.14 11.37 10.28
C TYR A 405 -1.35 12.14 8.96
N PRO A 406 -2.58 12.35 8.45
CA PRO A 406 -2.78 13.11 7.21
C PRO A 406 -2.30 14.56 7.32
N LEU A 407 -2.56 15.21 8.45
CA LEU A 407 -2.14 16.59 8.69
C LEU A 407 -0.62 16.69 8.86
N MET A 408 0.02 15.69 9.48
CA MET A 408 1.49 15.63 9.59
C MET A 408 2.15 15.49 8.22
N ILE A 409 1.62 14.63 7.33
CA ILE A 409 2.10 14.54 5.95
C ILE A 409 1.93 15.89 5.23
N ALA A 410 0.75 16.50 5.33
CA ALA A 410 0.47 17.79 4.70
C ALA A 410 1.34 18.94 5.25
N THR A 411 1.89 18.78 6.45
CA THR A 411 2.83 19.74 7.06
C THR A 411 4.24 19.62 6.48
N ALA A 412 4.62 18.45 5.96
CA ALA A 412 5.93 18.24 5.35
C ALA A 412 6.10 19.00 4.02
N ASP A 413 7.35 19.19 3.63
CA ASP A 413 7.73 19.81 2.36
C ASP A 413 8.02 18.77 1.26
N LEU A 414 8.49 17.59 1.66
CA LEU A 414 8.93 16.52 0.76
C LEU A 414 8.69 15.15 1.40
N GLY A 415 8.19 14.20 0.61
CA GLY A 415 8.06 12.80 1.00
C GLY A 415 9.25 11.95 0.52
N VAL A 416 9.61 10.92 1.28
CA VAL A 416 10.52 9.85 0.84
C VAL A 416 9.86 8.49 1.05
N SER A 417 9.86 7.66 0.01
CA SER A 417 9.33 6.29 0.07
C SER A 417 10.38 5.29 -0.43
N LEU A 418 10.78 4.39 0.48
CA LEU A 418 11.66 3.25 0.19
C LEU A 418 10.87 1.98 -0.18
N HIS A 419 9.55 2.02 -0.07
CA HIS A 419 8.70 0.86 -0.23
C HIS A 419 8.76 0.32 -1.67
N THR A 420 8.95 -0.99 -1.79
CA THR A 420 8.87 -1.71 -3.07
C THR A 420 7.87 -2.85 -2.96
N SER A 421 7.24 -3.19 -4.08
CA SER A 421 6.32 -4.33 -4.15
C SER A 421 7.08 -5.63 -4.33
N THR A 422 6.72 -6.67 -3.57
CA THR A 422 7.30 -8.01 -3.71
C THR A 422 7.05 -8.65 -5.08
N SER A 423 5.95 -8.31 -5.75
CA SER A 423 5.71 -8.69 -7.15
C SER A 423 6.26 -7.66 -8.15
N GLY A 424 6.58 -6.46 -7.69
CA GLY A 424 6.90 -5.31 -8.54
C GLY A 424 5.69 -4.72 -9.27
N LEU A 425 4.47 -5.15 -8.93
CA LEU A 425 3.23 -4.80 -9.64
C LEU A 425 2.23 -4.01 -8.77
N ASP A 426 2.53 -3.84 -7.49
CA ASP A 426 1.71 -3.07 -6.55
C ASP A 426 2.32 -1.67 -6.31
N LEU A 427 1.48 -0.67 -6.07
CA LEU A 427 1.90 0.71 -5.84
C LEU A 427 1.90 1.05 -4.34
N PRO A 428 2.89 1.80 -3.85
CA PRO A 428 2.96 2.17 -2.45
C PRO A 428 1.87 3.19 -2.11
N MET A 429 0.89 2.76 -1.32
CA MET A 429 -0.15 3.66 -0.79
C MET A 429 0.42 4.87 -0.04
N LYS A 430 1.59 4.73 0.60
CA LYS A 430 2.30 5.84 1.26
C LYS A 430 2.57 7.02 0.32
N VAL A 431 2.84 6.75 -0.97
CA VAL A 431 3.07 7.78 -1.98
C VAL A 431 1.74 8.41 -2.42
N VAL A 432 0.68 7.60 -2.49
CA VAL A 432 -0.69 8.08 -2.73
C VAL A 432 -1.13 9.05 -1.63
N ASP A 433 -0.86 8.74 -0.37
CA ASP A 433 -1.12 9.61 0.78
C ASP A 433 -0.37 10.95 0.66
N MET A 434 0.92 10.90 0.28
CA MET A 434 1.76 12.09 0.11
C MET A 434 1.26 13.00 -1.02
N PHE A 435 0.86 12.43 -2.15
CA PHE A 435 0.24 13.22 -3.23
C PHE A 435 -1.13 13.76 -2.83
N GLY A 436 -1.95 12.98 -2.11
CA GLY A 436 -3.21 13.48 -1.53
C GLY A 436 -3.01 14.65 -0.57
N ALA A 437 -1.88 14.69 0.12
CA ALA A 437 -1.48 15.80 0.99
C ALA A 437 -0.82 16.98 0.26
N GLY A 438 -0.65 16.90 -1.07
CA GLY A 438 -0.08 17.98 -1.88
C GLY A 438 1.45 18.11 -1.78
N ILE A 439 2.17 17.03 -1.47
CA ILE A 439 3.64 17.06 -1.38
C ILE A 439 4.29 16.16 -2.43
N PRO A 440 5.42 16.58 -3.04
CA PRO A 440 6.17 15.75 -3.97
C PRO A 440 6.92 14.63 -3.24
N VAL A 441 7.32 13.59 -3.98
CA VAL A 441 7.91 12.38 -3.38
C VAL A 441 9.20 11.94 -4.08
N LEU A 442 10.21 11.58 -3.29
CA LEU A 442 11.35 10.78 -3.75
C LEU A 442 11.01 9.30 -3.52
N ALA A 443 10.94 8.49 -4.57
CA ALA A 443 10.53 7.09 -4.46
C ALA A 443 11.60 6.12 -4.99
N LYS A 444 11.77 4.99 -4.30
CA LYS A 444 12.64 3.91 -4.77
C LYS A 444 12.10 3.35 -6.09
N ARG A 445 12.96 3.23 -7.11
CA ARG A 445 12.58 2.70 -8.42
C ARG A 445 12.26 1.20 -8.36
N PHE A 446 11.15 0.81 -8.99
CA PHE A 446 10.80 -0.57 -9.30
C PHE A 446 9.80 -0.60 -10.48
N ASN A 447 9.44 -1.79 -10.96
CA ASN A 447 8.81 -1.98 -12.28
C ASN A 447 7.57 -1.07 -12.56
N CYS A 448 6.56 -1.04 -11.70
CA CYS A 448 5.33 -0.27 -11.95
C CYS A 448 5.27 1.14 -11.32
N ILE A 449 6.31 1.59 -10.60
CA ILE A 449 6.26 2.86 -9.84
C ILE A 449 6.02 4.08 -10.75
N GLY A 450 6.43 4.00 -12.02
CA GLY A 450 6.23 5.07 -13.01
C GLY A 450 4.76 5.35 -13.33
N GLU A 451 3.84 4.46 -12.95
CA GLU A 451 2.40 4.73 -13.04
C GLU A 451 1.91 5.74 -11.98
N LEU A 452 2.66 5.91 -10.89
CA LEU A 452 2.33 6.82 -9.79
C LEU A 452 3.29 8.02 -9.75
N VAL A 453 4.59 7.77 -9.81
CA VAL A 453 5.63 8.80 -9.72
C VAL A 453 6.20 9.09 -11.12
N GLN A 454 5.87 10.27 -11.63
CA GLN A 454 6.38 10.79 -12.89
C GLN A 454 7.67 11.57 -12.61
N ASP A 455 8.81 10.93 -12.92
CA ASP A 455 10.15 11.46 -12.62
C ASP A 455 10.35 12.87 -13.21
N GLY A 456 10.73 13.83 -12.36
CA GLY A 456 10.92 15.24 -12.71
C GLY A 456 9.64 16.08 -12.75
N GLN A 457 8.46 15.49 -12.53
CA GLN A 457 7.18 16.20 -12.53
C GLN A 457 6.55 16.27 -11.14
N ASN A 458 6.11 15.13 -10.59
CA ASN A 458 5.51 15.06 -9.25
C ASN A 458 6.50 14.55 -8.18
N GLY A 459 7.71 14.19 -8.59
CA GLY A 459 8.70 13.57 -7.72
C GLY A 459 9.96 13.17 -8.46
N HIS A 460 10.81 12.39 -7.80
CA HIS A 460 11.97 11.78 -8.44
C HIS A 460 12.13 10.31 -8.05
N LEU A 461 12.66 9.53 -8.99
CA LEU A 461 12.96 8.11 -8.78
C LEU A 461 14.45 7.91 -8.50
N PHE A 462 14.76 7.19 -7.42
CA PHE A 462 16.14 6.90 -7.03
C PHE A 462 16.41 5.40 -6.93
N ASP A 463 17.67 5.01 -7.12
CA ASP A 463 18.10 3.62 -6.97
C ASP A 463 19.08 3.41 -5.83
N THR A 464 19.98 4.37 -5.62
CA THR A 464 21.05 4.29 -4.64
C THR A 464 20.98 5.43 -3.63
N ALA A 465 21.75 5.30 -2.54
CA ALA A 465 21.93 6.37 -1.57
C ALA A 465 22.55 7.63 -2.19
N THR A 466 23.35 7.47 -3.25
CA THR A 466 23.93 8.61 -3.97
C THR A 466 22.86 9.36 -4.75
N ASP A 467 21.98 8.66 -5.46
CA ASP A 467 20.89 9.28 -6.22
C ASP A 467 19.95 10.04 -5.27
N LEU A 468 19.53 9.39 -4.18
CA LEU A 468 18.69 10.00 -3.15
C LEU A 468 19.34 11.26 -2.56
N PHE A 469 20.64 11.20 -2.26
CA PHE A 469 21.41 12.37 -1.82
C PHE A 469 21.38 13.50 -2.85
N GLN A 470 21.61 13.21 -4.14
CA GLN A 470 21.62 14.23 -5.18
C GLN A 470 20.26 14.91 -5.34
N HIS A 471 19.17 14.14 -5.28
CA HIS A 471 17.82 14.69 -5.29
C HIS A 471 17.55 15.55 -4.05
N LEU A 472 17.87 15.06 -2.85
CA LEU A 472 17.72 15.84 -1.60
C LEU A 472 18.53 17.13 -1.64
N TYR A 473 19.80 17.07 -2.00
CA TYR A 473 20.68 18.22 -2.15
C TYR A 473 20.11 19.24 -3.14
N GLY A 474 19.69 18.77 -4.33
CA GLY A 474 19.15 19.64 -5.37
C GLY A 474 17.83 20.32 -4.99
N LEU A 475 16.97 19.62 -4.24
CA LEU A 475 15.68 20.16 -3.78
C LEU A 475 15.82 21.07 -2.55
N ALA A 476 16.75 20.79 -1.66
CA ALA A 476 16.99 21.57 -0.44
C ALA A 476 17.78 22.86 -0.69
N THR A 477 18.57 22.94 -1.76
CA THR A 477 19.39 24.12 -2.08
C THR A 477 18.52 25.38 -2.22
N GLY A 478 18.84 26.41 -1.43
CA GLY A 478 18.15 27.69 -1.44
C GLY A 478 16.80 27.72 -0.71
N PHE A 479 16.45 26.66 0.01
CA PHE A 479 15.23 26.59 0.81
C PHE A 479 15.18 27.68 1.91
N PRO A 480 14.00 28.23 2.27
CA PRO A 480 12.66 27.92 1.73
C PRO A 480 12.24 28.75 0.52
N THR A 481 12.92 29.85 0.19
CA THR A 481 12.42 30.81 -0.81
C THR A 481 13.00 30.61 -2.21
N HIS A 482 14.24 30.16 -2.32
CA HIS A 482 14.97 30.03 -3.59
C HIS A 482 15.05 28.58 -4.12
N CYS A 483 14.39 27.62 -3.48
CA CYS A 483 14.33 26.21 -3.88
C CYS A 483 13.37 25.98 -5.07
N LYS A 484 13.68 26.56 -6.24
CA LYS A 484 12.84 26.52 -7.45
C LYS A 484 12.47 25.09 -7.89
N LYS A 485 13.39 24.13 -7.75
CA LYS A 485 13.14 22.72 -8.12
C LYS A 485 12.03 22.12 -7.25
N LEU A 486 12.09 22.32 -5.93
CA LEU A 486 11.06 21.83 -5.01
C LEU A 486 9.72 22.51 -5.24
N HIS A 487 9.71 23.83 -5.43
CA HIS A 487 8.48 24.57 -5.74
C HIS A 487 7.82 24.09 -7.03
N LYS A 488 8.61 23.81 -8.07
CA LYS A 488 8.08 23.28 -9.33
C LYS A 488 7.40 21.93 -9.14
N LEU A 489 8.02 21.00 -8.41
CA LEU A 489 7.41 19.69 -8.14
C LEU A 489 6.14 19.82 -7.31
N LYS A 490 6.17 20.66 -6.27
CA LYS A 490 5.01 20.90 -5.41
C LYS A 490 3.84 21.51 -6.18
N GLN A 491 4.12 22.50 -7.04
CA GLN A 491 3.10 23.11 -7.88
C GLN A 491 2.48 22.08 -8.83
N PHE A 492 3.29 21.23 -9.46
CA PHE A 492 2.77 20.16 -10.31
C PHE A 492 1.84 19.20 -9.55
N VAL A 493 2.20 18.79 -8.33
CA VAL A 493 1.34 17.91 -7.51
C VAL A 493 -0.02 18.57 -7.21
N LEU A 494 -0.03 19.87 -6.95
CA LEU A 494 -1.26 20.63 -6.70
C LEU A 494 -2.09 20.81 -7.98
N ASP A 495 -1.44 21.01 -9.13
CA ASP A 495 -2.08 21.27 -10.42
C ASP A 495 -2.62 19.98 -11.09
N ASP A 496 -1.90 18.85 -10.97
CA ASP A 496 -2.27 17.56 -11.60
C ASP A 496 -3.58 17.01 -11.03
N GLY A 497 -3.91 17.36 -9.78
CA GLY A 497 -5.22 17.11 -9.18
C GLY A 497 -5.68 15.66 -9.32
N LEU A 498 -4.90 14.71 -8.75
CA LEU A 498 -5.24 13.28 -8.80
C LEU A 498 -6.70 13.06 -8.36
N PRO A 499 -7.48 12.26 -9.11
CA PRO A 499 -8.87 12.03 -8.75
C PRO A 499 -8.94 11.37 -7.38
N SER A 500 -9.90 11.81 -6.58
CA SER A 500 -10.18 11.22 -5.27
C SER A 500 -10.56 9.75 -5.38
N TRP A 501 -10.53 9.03 -4.25
CA TRP A 501 -11.13 7.70 -4.16
C TRP A 501 -12.54 7.69 -4.70
N GLU A 502 -13.37 8.64 -4.29
CA GLU A 502 -14.80 8.68 -4.62
C GLU A 502 -15.03 8.82 -6.13
N GLU A 503 -14.30 9.73 -6.79
CA GLU A 503 -14.39 9.96 -8.24
C GLU A 503 -13.88 8.78 -9.05
N ASN A 504 -12.72 8.24 -8.67
CA ASN A 504 -12.12 7.08 -9.34
C ASN A 504 -13.00 5.83 -9.16
N TRP A 505 -13.57 5.64 -7.97
CA TRP A 505 -14.46 4.53 -7.67
C TRP A 505 -15.77 4.63 -8.46
N ALA A 506 -16.38 5.82 -8.51
CA ALA A 506 -17.59 6.05 -9.30
C ALA A 506 -17.36 5.79 -10.80
N THR A 507 -16.17 6.11 -11.30
CA THR A 507 -15.84 5.94 -12.73
C THR A 507 -15.54 4.48 -13.08
N VAL A 508 -14.78 3.77 -12.25
CA VAL A 508 -14.22 2.44 -12.59
C VAL A 508 -14.92 1.30 -11.85
N ALA A 509 -15.02 1.40 -10.52
CA ALA A 509 -15.50 0.28 -9.71
C ALA A 509 -17.03 0.20 -9.69
N MET A 510 -17.73 1.34 -9.64
CA MET A 510 -19.19 1.39 -9.55
C MET A 510 -19.89 0.64 -10.70
N PRO A 511 -19.53 0.81 -11.99
CA PRO A 511 -20.18 0.08 -13.08
C PRO A 511 -19.98 -1.44 -13.00
N ILE A 512 -18.86 -1.88 -12.44
CA ILE A 512 -18.52 -3.30 -12.27
C ILE A 512 -19.25 -3.90 -11.06
N LEU A 513 -19.39 -3.13 -9.98
CA LEU A 513 -19.95 -3.60 -8.71
C LEU A 513 -21.46 -3.36 -8.59
N ALA A 514 -22.05 -2.55 -9.48
CA ALA A 514 -23.47 -2.30 -9.50
C ALA A 514 -24.29 -3.61 -9.62
N PRO A 515 -25.44 -3.70 -8.93
CA PRO A 515 -26.36 -4.80 -9.11
C PRO A 515 -26.93 -4.69 -10.53
N ASN A 516 -26.55 -5.60 -11.43
CA ASN A 516 -26.91 -5.66 -12.85
C ASN A 516 -28.02 -4.67 -13.26
N LEU A 517 -27.63 -3.44 -13.60
CA LEU A 517 -28.50 -2.44 -14.17
C LEU A 517 -28.73 -2.84 -15.62
N ASP A 518 -29.82 -3.58 -15.87
CA ASP A 518 -30.45 -3.82 -17.17
C ASP A 518 -29.54 -4.42 -18.29
N PRO A 519 -29.94 -5.51 -18.99
CA PRO A 519 -29.24 -6.03 -20.18
C PRO A 519 -29.03 -5.03 -21.35
N HIS A 520 -29.38 -3.76 -21.18
CA HIS A 520 -29.00 -2.66 -22.06
C HIS A 520 -27.51 -2.25 -21.89
N PHE A 521 -26.93 -2.28 -20.69
CA PHE A 521 -25.55 -1.82 -20.47
C PHE A 521 -24.50 -2.77 -21.05
N GLU A 522 -24.74 -4.09 -20.97
CA GLU A 522 -23.91 -5.09 -21.65
C GLU A 522 -23.94 -4.95 -23.18
N ARG A 523 -25.08 -4.52 -23.75
CA ARG A 523 -25.21 -4.25 -25.20
C ARG A 523 -24.44 -3.01 -25.66
N VAL A 524 -24.22 -2.04 -24.77
CA VAL A 524 -23.43 -0.83 -25.06
C VAL A 524 -21.94 -1.13 -24.98
N MET A 525 -21.51 -1.95 -24.02
CA MET A 525 -20.09 -2.36 -23.89
C MET A 525 -19.66 -3.41 -24.92
N ALA A 526 -20.60 -4.21 -25.46
CA ALA A 526 -20.32 -5.23 -26.47
C ALA A 526 -20.26 -4.71 -27.92
N ARG A 527 -20.48 -3.40 -28.16
CA ARG A 527 -20.27 -2.80 -29.48
C ARG A 527 -18.84 -2.30 -29.58
N GLU A 528 -17.98 -3.09 -30.22
CA GLU A 528 -16.76 -2.56 -30.83
C GLU A 528 -17.15 -1.41 -31.80
N PRO A 529 -16.32 -0.37 -31.94
CA PRO A 529 -16.59 0.68 -32.92
C PRO A 529 -16.57 0.05 -34.31
N ALA A 530 -17.73 0.07 -34.97
CA ALA A 530 -17.82 -0.30 -36.38
C ALA A 530 -16.89 0.64 -37.16
N ASP A 531 -16.05 0.04 -38.01
CA ASP A 531 -15.17 0.75 -38.94
C ASP A 531 -15.99 1.78 -39.74
N PRO A 532 -15.53 3.03 -39.84
CA PRO A 532 -16.19 4.01 -40.67
C PRO A 532 -15.83 3.77 -42.15
N GLU A 533 -16.81 3.31 -42.94
CA GLU A 533 -16.82 3.47 -44.40
C GLU A 533 -17.18 4.91 -44.81
#